data_AF-A0A968ETV2-F1
#
_entry.id   AF-A0A968ETV2-F1
#
_cell.length_a   1.000
_cell.length_b   1.000
_cell.length_c   1.000
_cell.angle_alpha   90.00
_cell.angle_beta   90.00
_cell.angle_gamma   90.00
#
_symmetry.space_group_name_H-M   'P 1'
#
loop_
_entity.id
_entity.type
_entity.pdbx_description
1 polymer ?
#
loop_
_entity_poly.entity_id
_entity_poly.type
_entity_poly.pdbx_seq_one_letter_code
_entity_poly.pdbx_strand_id
1 'polypeptide(L)' 'MAQALVLNATYEPLSVVPTKRAVVLLVREKAELVESRDRHWSSEKMTIPV' A
#
# COMPACT_ATOMS: atom_id res chain seq x y z
N MET A 1 14.25 1.86 5.26
CA MET A 1 12.80 2.04 5.54
C MET A 1 12.04 1.80 4.24
N ALA A 2 11.08 0.89 4.21
CA ALA A 2 10.25 0.66 3.02
C ALA A 2 9.22 1.79 2.86
N GLN A 3 9.00 2.23 1.62
CA GLN A 3 8.08 3.30 1.26
C GLN A 3 7.19 2.83 0.11
N ALA A 4 6.04 3.46 -0.05
CA ALA A 4 5.09 3.22 -1.13
C ALA A 4 4.78 4.54 -1.85
N LEU A 5 4.69 4.47 -3.17
CA LEU A 5 4.21 5.58 -3.99
C LEU A 5 2.68 5.53 -4.06
N VAL A 6 2.04 6.61 -3.67
CA VAL A 6 0.60 6.79 -3.84
C VAL A 6 0.37 7.52 -5.15
N LEU A 7 -0.51 6.96 -5.97
CA LEU A 7 -0.95 7.55 -7.22
C LEU A 7 -2.35 8.16 -7.03
N ASN A 8 -2.67 9.17 -7.82
CA ASN A 8 -4.04 9.63 -7.96
C ASN A 8 -4.82 8.72 -8.94
N ALA A 9 -6.07 9.08 -9.25
CA ALA A 9 -6.93 8.32 -10.16
C ALA A 9 -6.46 8.32 -11.63
N THR A 10 -5.58 9.23 -12.02
CA THR A 10 -4.94 9.30 -13.34
C THR A 10 -3.56 8.62 -13.36
N TYR A 11 -3.20 7.88 -12.31
CA TYR A 11 -1.90 7.24 -12.12
C TYR A 11 -0.70 8.20 -12.03
N GLU A 12 -0.95 9.48 -11.79
CA GLU A 12 0.11 10.45 -11.55
C GLU A 12 0.59 10.38 -10.08
N PRO A 13 1.90 10.63 -9.82
CA PRO A 13 2.43 10.65 -8.46
C PRO A 13 1.72 11.66 -7.56
N LEU A 14 1.08 11.18 -6.49
CA LEU A 14 0.40 12.03 -5.51
C LEU A 14 1.27 12.27 -4.27
N SER A 15 1.89 11.22 -3.73
CA SER A 15 2.77 11.32 -2.55
C SER A 15 3.59 10.05 -2.33
N VAL A 16 4.64 10.14 -1.51
CA VAL A 16 5.37 8.96 -1.00
C VAL A 16 5.08 8.82 0.49
N VAL A 17 4.67 7.63 0.91
CA VAL A 17 4.32 7.33 2.30
C VAL A 17 5.11 6.15 2.84
N PRO A 18 5.33 6.04 4.16
CA PRO A 18 5.85 4.81 4.75
C PRO A 18 4.93 3.62 4.46
N THR A 19 5.48 2.43 4.23
CA THR A 19 4.69 1.21 3.94
C THR A 19 3.59 0.94 4.96
N LYS A 20 3.84 1.24 6.25
CA LYS A 20 2.81 1.15 7.32
C LYS A 20 1.54 1.94 6.99
N ARG A 21 1.69 3.16 6.46
CA ARG A 21 0.55 4.01 6.09
C ARG A 21 -0.15 3.47 4.84
N ALA A 22 0.59 2.97 3.85
CA ALA A 22 0.00 2.33 2.67
C ALA A 22 -0.86 1.12 3.06
N VAL A 23 -0.37 0.25 3.96
CA VAL A 23 -1.15 -0.87 4.49
C VAL A 23 -2.44 -0.38 5.16
N VAL A 24 -2.40 0.68 5.97
CA VAL A 24 -3.61 1.26 6.58
C VAL A 24 -4.60 1.74 5.51
N LEU A 25 -4.14 2.34 4.41
CA LEU A 25 -5.01 2.78 3.33
C LEU A 25 -5.71 1.60 2.63
N LEU A 26 -4.99 0.51 2.37
CA LEU A 26 -5.55 -0.72 1.79
C LEU A 26 -6.60 -1.35 2.72
N VAL A 27 -6.26 -1.53 4.00
CA VAL A 27 -7.18 -2.12 5.02
C VAL A 27 -8.46 -1.31 5.18
N ARG A 28 -8.37 0.02 5.00
CA ARG A 28 -9.49 0.95 5.14
C ARG A 28 -10.24 1.18 3.82
N GLU A 29 -9.91 0.45 2.77
CA GLU A 29 -10.51 0.58 1.43
C GLU A 29 -10.42 2.03 0.91
N LYS A 30 -9.30 2.72 1.19
CA LYS A 30 -9.00 4.09 0.75
C LYS A 30 -8.02 4.16 -0.40
N ALA A 31 -7.40 3.04 -0.75
CA ALA A 31 -6.49 2.91 -1.88
C ALA A 31 -6.61 1.51 -2.47
N GLU A 32 -6.24 1.38 -3.75
CA GLU A 32 -6.09 0.11 -4.44
C GLU A 32 -4.60 -0.18 -4.64
N LEU A 33 -4.21 -1.45 -4.53
CA LEU A 33 -2.85 -1.87 -4.78
C LEU A 33 -2.63 -2.01 -6.29
N VAL A 34 -1.72 -1.20 -6.84
CA VAL A 34 -1.34 -1.30 -8.25
C VAL A 34 -0.17 -2.28 -8.42
N GLU A 35 0.86 -2.15 -7.58
CA GLU A 35 2.08 -2.97 -7.63
C GLU A 35 2.65 -3.15 -6.23
N SER A 36 3.28 -4.30 -5.99
CA SER A 36 3.98 -4.66 -4.75
C SER A 36 5.24 -5.45 -5.03
N ARG A 37 6.12 -5.61 -4.04
CA ARG A 37 7.25 -6.55 -4.14
C ARG A 37 6.78 -7.94 -3.72
N ASP A 38 7.65 -8.95 -3.83
CA ASP A 38 7.39 -10.31 -3.34
C ASP A 38 7.50 -10.41 -1.81
N ARG A 39 6.85 -9.49 -1.09
CA ARG A 39 6.79 -9.46 0.37
C ARG A 39 5.36 -9.26 0.82
N HIS A 40 5.08 -9.77 2.01
CA HIS A 40 3.74 -9.74 2.56
C HIS A 40 3.79 -9.42 4.06
N TRP A 41 2.76 -8.73 4.53
CA TRP A 41 2.46 -8.54 5.94
C TRP A 41 1.30 -9.43 6.30
N SER A 42 1.47 -10.25 7.33
CA SER A 42 0.43 -11.14 7.81
C SER A 42 -0.14 -10.68 9.14
N SER A 43 -1.41 -10.99 9.32
CA SER A 43 -2.18 -10.98 10.54
C SER A 43 -2.92 -12.31 10.62
N GLU A 44 -3.45 -12.66 11.79
CA GLU A 44 -4.29 -13.85 11.97
C GLU A 44 -5.45 -13.91 10.95
N LYS A 45 -5.99 -12.75 10.57
CA LYS A 45 -7.18 -12.66 9.71
C LYS A 45 -6.91 -12.30 8.26
N MET A 46 -5.69 -11.86 7.92
CA MET A 46 -5.42 -11.28 6.60
C MET A 46 -3.93 -11.28 6.25
N THR A 47 -3.62 -11.38 4.97
CA THR A 47 -2.28 -11.14 4.42
C THR A 47 -2.36 -10.03 3.37
N ILE A 48 -1.46 -9.05 3.45
CA ILE A 48 -1.39 -7.90 2.54
C ILE A 48 -0.02 -7.87 1.86
N PRO A 49 0.07 -7.83 0.53
CA PRO A 49 1.33 -7.67 -0.20
C PRO A 49 1.92 -6.24 -0.02
N VAL A 50 3.25 -6.12 0.02
CA VAL A 50 3.99 -4.86 0.34
C VAL A 50 5.29 -4.64 -0.42
#